data_AF-I0X8F2-F1
#
_entry.id   AF-I0X8F2-F1
#
_cell.length_a   1.000
_cell.length_b   1.000
_cell.length_c   1.000
_cell.angle_alpha   90.00
_cell.angle_beta   90.00
_cell.angle_gamma   90.00
#
_symmetry.space_group_name_H-M   'P 1'
#
loop_
_entity.id
_entity.type
_entity.pdbx_description
1 polymer ?
#
loop_
_entity_poly.entity_id
_entity_poly.type
_entity_poly.pdbx_seq_one_letter_code
_entity_poly.pdbx_strand_id
1 'polypeptide(L)'
;MSIKIVVLIILAFLAGLTFIGTGIYFLSGSFLEKLNASSAADEESKRKNAFRAKGSGMTAISLGALTLVWGLMLLSFPQIAAALGLAYMFFLIAAFGVITLVFK
;
A
#
# COMPACT_ATOMS: atom_id res chain seq x y z
N MET A 1 7.04 -11.21 -25.44
CA MET A 1 6.46 -10.27 -24.45
C MET A 1 6.80 -8.84 -24.90
N SER A 2 5.86 -7.90 -24.91
CA SER A 2 6.11 -6.52 -25.37
C SER A 2 6.97 -5.75 -24.35
N ILE A 3 7.83 -4.84 -24.81
CA ILE A 3 8.64 -3.96 -23.94
C ILE A 3 7.77 -3.20 -22.92
N LYS A 4 6.55 -2.82 -23.30
CA LYS A 4 5.60 -2.14 -22.41
C LYS A 4 5.24 -3.00 -21.20
N ILE A 5 5.05 -4.31 -21.40
CA ILE A 5 4.70 -5.26 -20.34
C ILE A 5 5.91 -5.48 -19.42
N VAL A 6 7.11 -5.59 -20.00
CA VAL A 6 8.35 -5.73 -19.21
C VAL A 6 8.56 -4.52 -18.30
N VAL A 7 8.37 -3.30 -18.82
CA VAL A 7 8.45 -2.07 -18.02
C VAL A 7 7.40 -2.06 -16.91
N LEU A 8 6.15 -2.46 -17.21
CA LEU A 8 5.09 -2.54 -16.18
C LEU A 8 5.43 -3.53 -15.06
N ILE A 9 6.02 -4.68 -15.39
CA ILE A 9 6.45 -5.66 -14.38
C ILE A 9 7.52 -5.03 -13.48
N ILE A 10 8.56 -4.42 -14.05
CA ILE A 10 9.63 -3.77 -13.27
C ILE A 10 9.04 -2.70 -12.34
N LEU A 11 8.16 -1.85 -12.87
CA LEU A 11 7.50 -0.81 -12.08
C LEU A 11 6.61 -1.40 -10.98
N ALA A 12 5.90 -2.51 -11.25
CA ALA A 12 5.10 -3.22 -10.25
C ALA A 12 5.98 -3.74 -9.10
N PHE A 13 7.13 -4.34 -9.41
CA PHE A 13 8.05 -4.82 -8.39
C PHE A 13 8.62 -3.68 -7.54
N LEU A 14 9.07 -2.60 -8.17
CA LEU A 14 9.56 -1.43 -7.46
C LEU A 14 8.48 -0.82 -6.56
N ALA A 15 7.28 -0.58 -7.10
CA ALA A 15 6.16 -0.03 -6.35
C ALA A 15 5.72 -0.94 -5.19
N GLY A 16 5.65 -2.25 -5.43
CA GLY A 16 5.27 -3.24 -4.41
C GLY A 16 6.25 -3.25 -3.24
N LEU A 17 7.57 -3.24 -3.53
CA LEU A 17 8.61 -3.15 -2.50
C LEU A 17 8.56 -1.82 -1.75
N THR A 18 8.33 -0.70 -2.46
CA THR A 18 8.16 0.62 -1.83
C THR A 18 6.96 0.62 -0.88
N PHE A 19 5.80 0.11 -1.29
CA PHE A 19 4.61 0.04 -0.44
C PHE A 19 4.83 -0.84 0.80
N ILE A 20 5.48 -1.99 0.65
CA ILE A 20 5.84 -2.84 1.80
C ILE A 20 6.77 -2.09 2.73
N GLY A 21 7.81 -1.42 2.22
CA GLY A 21 8.73 -0.62 3.01
C GLY A 21 8.03 0.52 3.76
N THR A 22 7.13 1.25 3.09
CA THR A 22 6.29 2.29 3.71
C THR A 22 5.37 1.70 4.78
N GLY A 23 4.79 0.54 4.54
CA GLY A 23 3.93 -0.14 5.52
C GLY A 23 4.70 -0.59 6.76
N ILE A 24 5.89 -1.17 6.59
CA ILE A 24 6.80 -1.50 7.71
C ILE A 24 7.16 -0.22 8.49
N TYR A 25 7.45 0.88 7.78
CA TYR A 25 7.73 2.16 8.42
C TYR A 25 6.54 2.67 9.25
N PHE A 26 5.31 2.61 8.73
CA PHE A 26 4.10 3.01 9.48
C PHE A 26 3.82 2.12 10.69
N LEU A 27 4.18 0.84 10.63
CA LEU A 27 4.09 -0.07 11.77
C LEU A 27 5.21 0.11 12.79
N SER A 28 6.23 0.93 12.50
CA SER A 28 7.34 1.14 13.42
C SER A 28 6.93 1.97 14.63
N GLY A 29 7.51 1.66 15.79
CA GLY A 29 7.33 2.45 17.01
C GLY A 29 7.74 3.91 16.82
N SER A 30 8.77 4.19 16.01
CA SER A 30 9.24 5.54 15.71
C SER A 30 8.19 6.38 14.96
N PHE A 31 7.44 5.78 14.03
CA PHE A 31 6.37 6.49 13.34
C PHE A 31 5.22 6.83 14.28
N LEU A 32 4.82 5.88 15.13
CA LEU A 32 3.79 6.12 16.15
C LEU A 32 4.21 7.20 17.15
N GLU A 33 5.47 7.18 17.57
CA GLU A 33 6.05 8.21 18.46
C GLU A 33 6.00 9.59 17.81
N LYS A 34 6.40 9.70 16.54
CA LYS A 34 6.29 10.96 15.76
C LYS A 34 4.84 11.42 15.61
N LEU A 35 3.90 10.50 15.36
CA LEU A 35 2.47 10.83 15.26
C LEU A 35 1.94 11.40 16.59
N ASN A 36 2.32 10.76 17.70
CA ASN A 36 1.91 11.16 19.03
C ASN A 36 2.55 12.48 19.47
N ALA A 37 3.82 12.72 19.13
CA ALA A 37 4.49 14.00 19.38
C ALA A 37 3.86 15.17 18.62
N SER A 38 3.18 14.89 17.50
CA SER A 38 2.52 15.88 16.65
C SER A 38 1.04 16.10 17.01
N SER A 39 0.51 15.38 18.01
CA SER A 39 -0.90 15.38 18.41
C SER A 39 -1.09 15.91 19.84
N ALA A 40 -2.31 16.29 20.20
CA ALA A 40 -2.63 16.66 21.59
C ALA A 40 -2.35 15.51 22.56
N ALA A 41 -1.95 15.84 23.80
CA ALA A 41 -1.43 14.90 24.79
C ALA A 41 -2.52 14.06 25.50
N ASP A 42 -3.69 13.88 24.89
CA ASP A 42 -4.81 13.11 25.45
C ASP A 42 -4.71 11.61 25.08
N GLU A 43 -5.25 10.77 25.98
CA GLU A 43 -5.32 9.31 25.81
C GLU A 43 -6.10 8.89 24.56
N GLU A 44 -7.13 9.65 24.20
CA GLU A 44 -7.99 9.36 23.05
C GLU A 44 -7.24 9.55 21.73
N SER A 45 -6.52 10.67 21.58
CA SER A 45 -5.65 10.95 20.44
C SER A 45 -4.57 9.89 20.26
N LYS A 46 -3.95 9.42 21.35
CA LYS A 46 -2.94 8.34 21.30
C LYS A 46 -3.53 7.03 20.79
N ARG A 47 -4.74 6.65 21.25
CA ARG A 47 -5.43 5.45 20.77
C ARG A 47 -5.81 5.57 19.30
N LYS A 48 -6.31 6.73 18.88
CA LYS A 48 -6.65 7.00 17.47
C LYS A 48 -5.40 6.94 16.58
N ASN A 49 -4.29 7.49 17.03
CA ASN A 49 -3.01 7.45 16.31
C ASN A 49 -2.44 6.03 16.20
N ALA A 50 -2.54 5.22 17.26
CA ALA A 50 -2.17 3.81 17.22
C ALA A 50 -3.01 3.03 16.19
N PHE A 51 -4.31 3.29 16.14
CA PHE A 51 -5.19 2.70 15.12
C PHE A 51 -4.82 3.16 13.72
N ARG A 52 -4.56 4.46 13.51
CA ARG A 52 -4.15 5.01 12.21
C ARG A 52 -2.82 4.43 11.73
N ALA A 53 -1.80 4.38 12.59
CA ALA A 53 -0.49 3.83 12.26
C ALA A 53 -0.56 2.34 11.91
N LYS A 54 -1.28 1.56 12.73
CA LYS A 54 -1.49 0.13 12.47
C LYS A 54 -2.30 -0.11 11.19
N GLY A 55 -3.39 0.64 11.02
CA GLY A 55 -4.28 0.53 9.87
C GLY A 55 -3.59 0.91 8.57
N SER A 56 -2.99 2.10 8.49
CA SER A 56 -2.26 2.56 7.31
C SER A 56 -1.08 1.65 6.97
N GLY A 57 -0.36 1.16 7.99
CA GLY A 57 0.75 0.23 7.81
C GLY A 57 0.30 -1.11 7.23
N MET A 58 -0.75 -1.72 7.78
CA MET A 58 -1.29 -2.97 7.26
C MET A 58 -1.86 -2.79 5.84
N THR A 59 -2.59 -1.70 5.56
CA THR A 59 -3.11 -1.42 4.22
C THR A 59 -1.97 -1.24 3.20
N ALA A 60 -0.89 -0.54 3.56
CA ALA A 60 0.26 -0.37 2.69
C ALA A 60 0.99 -1.69 2.41
N ILE A 61 1.17 -2.56 3.41
CA ILE A 61 1.75 -3.90 3.21
C ILE A 61 0.84 -4.75 2.32
N SER A 62 -0.46 -4.80 2.59
CA SER A 62 -1.42 -5.56 1.77
C SER A 62 -1.44 -5.07 0.32
N LEU A 63 -1.40 -3.75 0.11
CA LEU A 63 -1.35 -3.17 -1.22
C LEU A 63 -0.05 -3.55 -1.92
N GLY A 64 1.10 -3.43 -1.25
CA GLY A 64 2.39 -3.78 -1.82
C GLY A 64 2.48 -5.27 -2.19
N ALA A 65 2.01 -6.16 -1.32
CA ALA A 65 1.92 -7.59 -1.62
C ALA A 65 1.02 -7.86 -2.84
N LEU A 66 -0.13 -7.19 -2.92
CA LEU A 66 -1.04 -7.31 -4.06
C LEU A 66 -0.40 -6.77 -5.36
N THR A 67 0.36 -5.68 -5.29
CA THR A 67 1.14 -5.16 -6.43
C THR A 67 2.20 -6.15 -6.91
N LEU A 68 2.90 -6.84 -6.00
CA LEU A 68 3.87 -7.88 -6.35
C LEU A 68 3.20 -9.08 -7.00
N VAL A 69 2.08 -9.56 -6.44
CA VAL A 69 1.27 -10.64 -7.03
C VAL A 69 0.80 -10.24 -8.42
N TRP A 70 0.32 -9.01 -8.60
CA TRP A 70 -0.07 -8.49 -9.90
C TRP A 70 1.09 -8.48 -10.90
N GLY A 71 2.28 -8.02 -10.49
CA GLY A 71 3.50 -8.07 -11.31
C GLY A 71 3.86 -9.50 -11.74
N LEU A 72 3.73 -10.48 -10.84
CA LEU A 72 3.91 -11.90 -11.15
C LEU A 72 2.83 -12.42 -12.13
N MET A 73 1.57 -12.02 -11.96
CA MET A 73 0.50 -12.40 -12.87
C MET A 73 0.72 -11.85 -14.29
N LEU A 74 1.25 -10.64 -14.43
CA LEU A 74 1.62 -10.08 -15.74
C LEU A 74 2.75 -10.88 -16.42
N LEU A 75 3.69 -11.42 -15.64
CA LEU A 75 4.75 -12.29 -16.14
C LEU A 75 4.19 -13.61 -16.67
N SER A 76 3.27 -14.24 -15.92
CA SER A 76 2.69 -15.54 -16.27
C SER A 76 1.61 -15.47 -17.35
N PHE A 77 0.80 -14.39 -17.37
CA PHE A 77 -0.37 -14.26 -18.24
C PHE A 77 -0.40 -12.90 -18.99
N PRO A 78 0.59 -12.62 -19.87
CA PRO A 78 0.70 -11.34 -20.55
C PRO A 78 -0.47 -11.03 -21.49
N GLN A 79 -1.19 -12.04 -21.98
CA GLN A 79 -2.34 -11.91 -22.87
C GLN A 79 -3.57 -11.24 -22.23
N ILE A 80 -3.69 -11.30 -20.90
CA ILE A 80 -4.80 -10.68 -20.15
C ILE A 80 -4.34 -9.44 -19.36
N ALA A 81 -3.18 -8.87 -19.69
CA ALA A 81 -2.59 -7.75 -18.97
C ALA A 81 -3.52 -6.54 -18.83
N ALA A 82 -4.33 -6.25 -19.85
CA ALA A 82 -5.30 -5.15 -19.79
C ALA A 82 -6.40 -5.38 -18.74
N ALA A 83 -6.97 -6.59 -18.68
CA ALA A 83 -7.98 -6.95 -17.69
C ALA A 83 -7.39 -6.96 -16.27
N LEU A 84 -6.17 -7.50 -16.11
CA LEU A 84 -5.45 -7.48 -14.83
C LEU A 84 -5.15 -6.04 -14.38
N GLY A 85 -4.75 -5.16 -15.29
CA GLY A 85 -4.52 -3.75 -14.99
C GLY A 85 -5.79 -3.02 -14.54
N LEU A 86 -6.93 -3.28 -15.20
CA LEU A 86 -8.22 -2.72 -14.79
C LEU A 86 -8.62 -3.19 -13.39
N ALA A 87 -8.51 -4.49 -13.11
CA ALA A 87 -8.79 -5.05 -11.79
C ALA A 87 -7.89 -4.41 -10.72
N TYR A 88 -6.60 -4.28 -11.01
CA TYR A 88 -5.63 -3.65 -10.11
C TYR A 88 -5.96 -2.18 -9.82
N MET A 89 -6.47 -1.41 -10.80
CA MET A 89 -6.92 -0.04 -10.56
C MET A 89 -8.08 0.05 -9.56
N PHE A 90 -9.05 -0.87 -9.59
CA PHE A 90 -10.13 -0.91 -8.59
C PHE A 90 -9.57 -1.14 -7.18
N PHE A 91 -8.58 -2.04 -7.03
CA PHE A 91 -7.91 -2.26 -5.75
C PHE A 91 -7.15 -1.01 -5.27
N LEU A 92 -6.46 -0.30 -6.17
CA LEU A 92 -5.79 0.96 -5.81
C LEU A 92 -6.77 2.03 -5.33
N ILE A 93 -7.90 2.20 -6.03
CA ILE A 93 -8.94 3.15 -5.64
C ILE A 93 -9.54 2.77 -4.29
N ALA A 94 -9.83 1.49 -4.06
CA ALA A 94 -10.34 1.01 -2.78
C ALA A 94 -9.34 1.25 -1.64
N ALA A 95 -8.06 0.92 -1.85
CA ALA A 95 -7.01 1.16 -0.86
C ALA A 95 -6.84 2.66 -0.56
N PHE A 96 -6.87 3.51 -1.58
CA PHE A 96 -6.84 4.96 -1.41
C PHE A 96 -8.06 5.46 -0.63
N GLY A 97 -9.26 4.95 -0.93
CA GLY A 97 -10.48 5.26 -0.19
C GLY A 97 -10.39 4.86 1.28
N VAL A 98 -9.87 3.68 1.58
CA VAL A 98 -9.64 3.22 2.96
C VAL A 98 -8.68 4.16 3.69
N ILE A 99 -7.54 4.48 3.08
CA ILE A 99 -6.55 5.35 3.72
C ILE A 99 -7.11 6.75 3.98
N THR A 100 -7.83 7.33 3.01
CA THR A 100 -8.32 8.72 3.10
C THR A 100 -9.58 8.89 3.92
N LEU A 101 -10.48 7.90 3.95
CA LEU A 101 -11.77 8.00 4.63
C LEU A 101 -11.74 7.37 6.03
N VAL A 102 -11.04 6.25 6.20
CA VAL A 102 -11.05 5.49 7.47
C VAL A 102 -9.97 5.98 8.43
N PHE A 103 -8.79 6.35 7.91
CA PHE A 103 -7.65 6.75 8.75
C PHE A 103 -7.45 8.27 8.84
N LYS A 104 -8.44 9.07 8.43
CA LYS A 104 -8.46 10.53 8.59
C LYS A 104 -8.35 10.97 10.04
#